data_AF-A0A2W6DXC1-F1
#
_entry.id   AF-A0A2W6DXC1-F1
#
_cell.length_a   1.000
_cell.length_b   1.000
_cell.length_c   1.000
_cell.angle_alpha   90.00
_cell.angle_beta   90.00
_cell.angle_gamma   90.00
#
_symmetry.space_group_name_H-M   'P 1'
#
loop_
_entity.id
_entity.type
_entity.pdbx_description
1 polymer ?
#
loop_
_entity_poly.entity_id
_entity_poly.type
_entity_poly.pdbx_seq_one_letter_code
_entity_poly.pdbx_strand_id
1 'polypeptide(L)'
;MTWGTADHLHRTAKILIDAGKAADPYEAHRFLETLVFQVAVGAGIEHDPAAQAALATVVNAGHRAYLGGVRVRLDADPTMTTGWAAGMTAAETVTRYGGQVVDHLTADRPTLAVGRPAAPVGKSVLHLTWRGWAGGVVQSAQSRLDGEGTVPAGIMAAGLGVSEIFQQQLGAVVPGRRDVGISVWRPDLDWRADDAIGPDLQYLPASLWLLGLGHLGQAYAWTLGMLPYRMARDVQLGLVDFDLVVDGNTATQLLVGASDVHHRKTRIVAAALEHRGFRTRIVERAYDENFRPLAHANPTRNEPTIALAGFDDITPRRVLGEAGFTRIVDAGLGAGPVEYLDMLVHTFPAPEGPATAFTKPPSSTRSLPDSYEAEIARQIKAGADGTAARCGMLDIAGVTVGAAFVGTFASTLVIGDILRLLHGGAEYSVIAVDLRNPSDIRAVPNSAPGGYTGPPYTLTR
;
A
#
# COMPACT_ATOMS: atom_id res chain seq x y z
N MET A 1 27.98 -10.04 16.05
CA MET A 1 26.77 -9.83 15.22
C MET A 1 26.31 -8.41 15.48
N THR A 2 26.02 -7.65 14.42
CA THR A 2 25.72 -6.21 14.50
C THR A 2 24.33 -5.96 13.97
N TRP A 3 23.53 -5.20 14.72
CA TRP A 3 22.16 -4.81 14.37
C TRP A 3 22.07 -3.89 13.12
N GLY A 4 23.22 -3.50 12.54
CA GLY A 4 23.28 -2.57 11.42
C GLY A 4 22.94 -1.14 11.84
N THR A 5 22.53 -0.33 10.88
CA THR A 5 22.00 1.02 11.10
C THR A 5 20.49 1.01 10.84
N ALA A 6 19.80 2.08 11.24
CA ALA A 6 18.39 2.29 10.93
C ALA A 6 18.08 2.18 9.42
N ASP A 7 19.03 2.57 8.56
CA ASP A 7 18.88 2.54 7.10
C ASP A 7 18.90 1.13 6.52
N HIS A 8 19.63 0.19 7.14
CA HIS A 8 19.74 -1.19 6.67
C HIS A 8 18.64 -2.11 7.20
N LEU A 9 17.91 -1.71 8.25
CA LEU A 9 16.92 -2.58 8.89
C LEU A 9 15.71 -2.84 7.99
N HIS A 10 15.50 -4.08 7.57
CA HIS A 10 14.31 -4.48 6.82
C HIS A 10 13.03 -4.25 7.63
N ARG A 11 12.12 -3.42 7.11
CA ARG A 11 10.96 -2.91 7.86
C ARG A 11 9.97 -4.01 8.26
N THR A 12 9.85 -5.07 7.46
CA THR A 12 9.04 -6.25 7.82
C THR A 12 9.74 -7.15 8.84
N ALA A 13 11.08 -7.22 8.83
CA ALA A 13 11.82 -8.01 9.83
C ALA A 13 11.68 -7.38 11.22
N LYS A 14 11.64 -6.04 11.28
CA LYS A 14 11.40 -5.29 12.52
C LYS A 14 10.07 -5.66 13.20
N ILE A 15 9.02 -6.04 12.44
CA ILE A 15 7.76 -6.55 13.03
C ILE A 15 8.03 -7.74 13.96
N LEU A 16 8.91 -8.66 13.56
CA LEU A 16 9.23 -9.85 14.34
C LEU A 16 10.04 -9.51 15.59
N ILE A 17 11.00 -8.58 15.47
CA ILE A 17 11.85 -8.12 16.58
C ILE A 17 10.99 -7.41 17.62
N ASP A 18 10.21 -6.43 17.19
CA ASP A 18 9.35 -5.61 18.05
C ASP A 18 8.25 -6.44 18.71
N ALA A 19 7.77 -7.50 18.05
CA ALA A 19 6.81 -8.45 18.61
C ALA A 19 7.45 -9.52 19.53
N GLY A 20 8.77 -9.48 19.76
CA GLY A 20 9.49 -10.48 20.55
C GLY A 20 9.54 -11.88 19.93
N LYS A 21 9.29 -11.99 18.61
CA LYS A 21 9.35 -13.25 17.85
C LYS A 21 10.74 -13.55 17.29
N ALA A 22 11.66 -12.58 17.35
CA ALA A 22 13.06 -12.73 16.98
C ALA A 22 13.94 -11.92 17.94
N ALA A 23 15.10 -12.45 18.31
CA ALA A 23 16.03 -11.82 19.24
C ALA A 23 16.86 -10.71 18.58
N ASP A 24 17.08 -10.79 17.27
CA ASP A 24 17.88 -9.83 16.52
C ASP A 24 17.45 -9.75 15.04
N PRO A 25 17.97 -8.76 14.27
CA PRO A 25 17.65 -8.63 12.85
C PRO A 25 18.01 -9.85 12.00
N TYR A 26 19.06 -10.60 12.34
CA TYR A 26 19.48 -11.75 11.55
C TYR A 26 18.50 -12.92 11.71
N GLU A 27 18.08 -13.21 12.95
CA GLU A 27 17.04 -14.20 13.21
C GLU A 27 15.73 -13.84 12.52
N ALA A 28 15.32 -12.57 12.58
CA ALA A 28 14.12 -12.08 11.90
C ALA A 28 14.20 -12.28 10.37
N HIS A 29 15.33 -11.96 9.74
CA HIS A 29 15.54 -12.19 8.31
C HIS A 29 15.48 -13.66 7.95
N ARG A 30 16.18 -14.53 8.68
CA ARG A 30 16.14 -15.98 8.44
C ARG A 30 14.72 -16.53 8.56
N PHE A 31 13.93 -16.04 9.51
CA PHE A 31 12.53 -16.43 9.61
C PHE A 31 11.76 -16.03 8.34
N LEU A 32 11.90 -14.79 7.88
CA LEU A 32 11.26 -14.34 6.63
C LEU A 32 11.73 -15.12 5.39
N GLU A 33 12.98 -15.58 5.36
CA GLU A 33 13.51 -16.47 4.30
C GLU A 33 12.84 -17.85 4.31
N THR A 34 12.28 -18.28 5.44
CA THR A 34 11.45 -19.51 5.48
C THR A 34 10.04 -19.31 4.92
N LEU A 35 9.58 -18.05 4.86
CA LEU A 35 8.24 -17.75 4.39
C LEU A 35 8.20 -17.79 2.86
N VAL A 36 7.44 -18.75 2.35
CA VAL A 36 7.07 -18.83 0.94
C VAL A 36 5.56 -18.97 0.84
N PHE A 37 4.96 -18.28 -0.11
CA PHE A 37 3.59 -18.55 -0.53
C PHE A 37 3.49 -18.71 -2.04
N GLN A 38 2.36 -19.23 -2.46
CA GLN A 38 2.10 -19.62 -3.83
C GLN A 38 0.95 -18.82 -4.42
N VAL A 39 0.96 -18.66 -5.73
CA VAL A 39 -0.12 -18.04 -6.48
C VAL A 39 -0.53 -18.99 -7.61
N ALA A 40 -1.82 -19.36 -7.64
CA ALA A 40 -2.41 -20.08 -8.74
C ALA A 40 -3.20 -19.08 -9.60
N VAL A 41 -2.83 -18.94 -10.87
CA VAL A 41 -3.45 -17.97 -11.77
C VAL A 41 -4.24 -18.70 -12.85
N GLY A 42 -5.53 -18.40 -12.94
CA GLY A 42 -6.41 -18.97 -13.95
C GLY A 42 -6.22 -18.38 -15.34
N ALA A 43 -6.72 -19.08 -16.34
CA ALA A 43 -6.83 -18.55 -17.70
C ALA A 43 -7.83 -17.38 -17.77
N GLY A 44 -7.76 -16.57 -18.83
CA GLY A 44 -8.70 -15.48 -19.09
C GLY A 44 -8.39 -14.16 -18.37
N ILE A 45 -7.26 -14.07 -17.66
CA ILE A 45 -6.87 -12.83 -16.96
C ILE A 45 -6.59 -11.66 -17.93
N GLU A 46 -6.33 -11.92 -19.20
CA GLU A 46 -6.17 -10.91 -20.26
C GLU A 46 -7.43 -10.06 -20.46
N HIS A 47 -8.59 -10.59 -20.06
CA HIS A 47 -9.89 -9.92 -20.14
C HIS A 47 -10.37 -9.35 -18.80
N ASP A 48 -9.58 -9.50 -17.72
CA ASP A 48 -9.95 -9.05 -16.37
C ASP A 48 -8.89 -8.10 -15.81
N PRO A 49 -9.04 -6.78 -15.98
CA PRO A 49 -8.12 -5.79 -15.44
C PRO A 49 -7.94 -5.87 -13.92
N ALA A 50 -8.96 -6.26 -13.16
CA ALA A 50 -8.85 -6.45 -11.72
C ALA A 50 -7.96 -7.66 -11.40
N ALA A 51 -8.08 -8.77 -12.15
CA ALA A 51 -7.19 -9.93 -12.01
C ALA A 51 -5.73 -9.59 -12.31
N GLN A 52 -5.46 -8.83 -13.37
CA GLN A 52 -4.09 -8.42 -13.74
C GLN A 52 -3.48 -7.52 -12.67
N ALA A 53 -4.24 -6.52 -12.20
CA ALA A 53 -3.79 -5.64 -11.11
C ALA A 53 -3.58 -6.43 -9.81
N ALA A 54 -4.45 -7.41 -9.51
CA ALA A 54 -4.30 -8.29 -8.36
C ALA A 54 -3.02 -9.13 -8.47
N LEU A 55 -2.76 -9.78 -9.60
CA LEU A 55 -1.55 -10.59 -9.82
C LEU A 55 -0.28 -9.76 -9.59
N ALA A 56 -0.14 -8.63 -10.29
CA ALA A 56 1.04 -7.78 -10.16
C ALA A 56 1.22 -7.25 -8.73
N THR A 57 0.12 -6.91 -8.05
CA THR A 57 0.14 -6.43 -6.66
C THR A 57 0.52 -7.53 -5.68
N VAL A 58 -0.06 -8.73 -5.82
CA VAL A 58 0.29 -9.91 -4.99
C VAL A 58 1.78 -10.21 -5.09
N VAL A 59 2.33 -10.21 -6.30
CA VAL A 59 3.75 -10.53 -6.51
C VAL A 59 4.65 -9.43 -5.95
N ASN A 60 4.41 -8.16 -6.28
CA ASN A 60 5.25 -7.06 -5.83
C ASN A 60 5.22 -6.88 -4.30
N ALA A 61 4.02 -6.86 -3.71
CA ALA A 61 3.87 -6.73 -2.26
C ALA A 61 4.31 -7.99 -1.52
N GLY A 62 4.03 -9.17 -2.09
CA GLY A 62 4.39 -10.46 -1.54
C GLY A 62 5.91 -10.67 -1.49
N HIS A 63 6.63 -10.47 -2.59
CA HIS A 63 8.08 -10.67 -2.64
C HIS A 63 8.83 -9.88 -1.55
N ARG A 64 8.33 -8.70 -1.19
CA ARG A 64 8.93 -7.84 -0.16
C ARG A 64 8.67 -8.31 1.28
N ALA A 65 7.62 -9.09 1.53
CA ALA A 65 7.33 -9.66 2.85
C ALA A 65 7.76 -11.14 2.98
N TYR A 66 7.93 -11.83 1.86
CA TYR A 66 8.23 -13.26 1.76
C TYR A 66 9.60 -13.49 1.14
N LEU A 67 10.65 -13.42 1.96
CA LEU A 67 12.02 -13.50 1.47
C LEU A 67 12.39 -14.90 0.95
N GLY A 68 11.62 -15.94 1.30
CA GLY A 68 11.74 -17.25 0.68
C GLY A 68 11.15 -17.33 -0.74
N GLY A 69 10.41 -16.30 -1.17
CA GLY A 69 9.92 -16.10 -2.53
C GLY A 69 8.40 -16.21 -2.70
N VAL A 70 7.95 -15.84 -3.90
CA VAL A 70 6.55 -15.99 -4.36
C VAL A 70 6.55 -16.89 -5.59
N ARG A 71 5.91 -18.07 -5.49
CA ARG A 71 5.89 -19.05 -6.59
C ARG A 71 4.56 -19.00 -7.32
N VAL A 72 4.58 -18.77 -8.62
CA VAL A 72 3.38 -18.53 -9.43
C VAL A 72 3.22 -19.63 -10.47
N ARG A 73 2.08 -20.32 -10.46
CA ARG A 73 1.67 -21.22 -11.53
C ARG A 73 0.63 -20.51 -12.40
N LEU A 74 0.88 -20.48 -13.69
CA LEU A 74 0.02 -19.87 -14.69
C LEU A 74 -0.71 -20.97 -15.48
N ASP A 75 -2.04 -20.91 -15.58
CA ASP A 75 -2.79 -21.77 -16.52
C ASP A 75 -2.54 -21.39 -17.99
N ALA A 76 -2.25 -20.11 -18.23
CA ALA A 76 -1.88 -19.54 -19.52
C ALA A 76 -0.95 -18.34 -19.29
N ASP A 77 -0.15 -17.98 -20.31
CA ASP A 77 0.75 -16.81 -20.26
C ASP A 77 0.34 -15.73 -21.28
N PRO A 78 -0.81 -15.06 -21.08
CA PRO A 78 -1.27 -14.05 -22.03
C PRO A 78 -0.53 -12.71 -21.83
N THR A 79 -0.63 -11.82 -22.82
CA THR A 79 -0.18 -10.42 -22.70
C THR A 79 -1.17 -9.62 -21.86
N MET A 80 -0.66 -8.93 -20.83
CA MET A 80 -1.42 -8.05 -19.95
C MET A 80 -1.78 -6.75 -20.66
N THR A 81 -2.93 -6.18 -20.29
CA THR A 81 -3.55 -5.04 -20.98
C THR A 81 -3.69 -3.79 -20.11
N THR A 82 -3.50 -3.92 -18.79
CA THR A 82 -3.71 -2.82 -17.84
C THR A 82 -2.45 -2.38 -17.10
N GLY A 83 -2.44 -1.10 -16.72
CA GLY A 83 -1.54 -0.61 -15.68
C GLY A 83 -0.05 -0.75 -15.97
N TRP A 84 0.73 -1.02 -14.92
CA TRP A 84 2.16 -1.29 -15.01
C TRP A 84 2.51 -2.59 -15.73
N ALA A 85 1.54 -3.50 -15.84
CA ALA A 85 1.71 -4.79 -16.49
C ALA A 85 1.51 -4.71 -18.02
N ALA A 86 0.86 -3.66 -18.51
CA ALA A 86 0.44 -3.54 -19.91
C ALA A 86 1.61 -3.77 -20.89
N GLY A 87 1.40 -4.69 -21.83
CA GLY A 87 2.38 -5.05 -22.86
C GLY A 87 3.36 -6.15 -22.47
N MET A 88 3.43 -6.54 -21.19
CA MET A 88 4.20 -7.70 -20.73
C MET A 88 3.33 -8.96 -20.72
N THR A 89 3.93 -10.14 -20.82
CA THR A 89 3.23 -11.39 -20.52
C THR A 89 2.97 -11.52 -19.01
N ALA A 90 2.09 -12.45 -18.61
CA ALA A 90 1.87 -12.74 -17.19
C ALA A 90 3.16 -13.23 -16.53
N ALA A 91 3.95 -14.07 -17.20
CA ALA A 91 5.24 -14.57 -16.74
C ALA A 91 6.27 -13.43 -16.59
N GLU A 92 6.38 -12.54 -17.58
CA GLU A 92 7.24 -11.36 -17.50
C GLU A 92 6.85 -10.44 -16.34
N THR A 93 5.55 -10.24 -16.13
CA THR A 93 5.01 -9.47 -14.98
C THR A 93 5.41 -10.11 -13.65
N VAL A 94 5.26 -11.43 -13.54
CA VAL A 94 5.67 -12.19 -12.34
C VAL A 94 7.17 -12.00 -12.08
N THR A 95 8.02 -12.23 -13.08
CA THR A 95 9.48 -12.10 -12.92
C THR A 95 9.89 -10.67 -12.61
N ARG A 96 9.29 -9.67 -13.29
CA ARG A 96 9.59 -8.25 -13.05
C ARG A 96 9.37 -7.83 -11.60
N TYR A 97 8.35 -8.38 -10.94
CA TYR A 97 8.00 -8.02 -9.57
C TYR A 97 8.57 -8.98 -8.51
N GLY A 98 9.53 -9.83 -8.90
CA GLY A 98 10.27 -10.70 -7.97
C GLY A 98 9.62 -12.06 -7.71
N GLY A 99 8.59 -12.42 -8.47
CA GLY A 99 8.01 -13.76 -8.43
C GLY A 99 8.76 -14.76 -9.31
N GLN A 100 8.56 -16.04 -9.03
CA GLN A 100 9.10 -17.15 -9.81
C GLN A 100 7.95 -17.92 -10.47
N VAL A 101 7.97 -18.03 -11.81
CA VAL A 101 7.04 -18.92 -12.52
C VAL A 101 7.46 -20.37 -12.31
N VAL A 102 6.51 -21.23 -11.96
CA VAL A 102 6.71 -22.67 -11.70
C VAL A 102 5.66 -23.52 -12.39
N ASP A 103 6.02 -24.75 -12.77
CA ASP A 103 5.09 -25.68 -13.42
C ASP A 103 4.06 -26.27 -12.45
N HIS A 104 4.45 -26.46 -11.19
CA HIS A 104 3.65 -27.17 -10.19
C HIS A 104 3.62 -26.45 -8.85
N LEU A 105 2.46 -26.53 -8.20
CA LEU A 105 2.24 -26.09 -6.83
C LEU A 105 2.24 -27.30 -5.88
N THR A 106 2.68 -27.09 -4.63
CA THR A 106 2.73 -28.12 -3.58
C THR A 106 1.64 -27.93 -2.53
N ALA A 107 1.27 -28.99 -1.82
CA ALA A 107 0.21 -28.97 -0.81
C ALA A 107 0.66 -28.47 0.58
N ASP A 108 1.95 -28.21 0.79
CA ASP A 108 2.54 -27.86 2.09
C ASP A 108 2.59 -26.33 2.35
N ARG A 109 2.28 -25.51 1.34
CA ARG A 109 2.39 -24.04 1.42
C ARG A 109 1.04 -23.36 1.15
N PRO A 110 0.81 -22.17 1.71
CA PRO A 110 -0.43 -21.44 1.45
C PRO A 110 -0.47 -20.88 0.02
N THR A 111 -1.66 -20.83 -0.56
CA THR A 111 -1.89 -20.43 -1.96
C THR A 111 -2.98 -19.36 -2.07
N LEU A 112 -2.69 -18.30 -2.84
CA LEU A 112 -3.71 -17.38 -3.36
C LEU A 112 -4.12 -17.79 -4.77
N ALA A 113 -5.42 -17.91 -5.00
CA ALA A 113 -5.98 -18.09 -6.33
C ALA A 113 -6.40 -16.74 -6.93
N VAL A 114 -5.86 -16.40 -8.10
CA VAL A 114 -6.20 -15.21 -8.89
C VAL A 114 -6.89 -15.66 -10.18
N GLY A 115 -7.99 -15.00 -10.56
CA GLY A 115 -8.84 -15.52 -11.63
C GLY A 115 -9.43 -16.88 -11.25
N ARG A 116 -9.76 -17.76 -12.20
CA ARG A 116 -10.36 -19.09 -11.94
C ARG A 116 -9.35 -20.21 -12.27
N PRO A 117 -8.31 -20.45 -11.44
CA PRO A 117 -7.30 -21.46 -11.75
C PRO A 117 -7.85 -22.88 -11.72
N ALA A 118 -7.34 -23.72 -12.62
CA ALA A 118 -7.58 -25.15 -12.58
C ALA A 118 -6.92 -25.76 -11.33
N ALA A 119 -7.74 -26.42 -10.50
CA ALA A 119 -7.33 -27.21 -9.34
C ALA A 119 -6.21 -26.57 -8.49
N PRO A 120 -6.44 -25.40 -7.85
CA PRO A 120 -5.45 -24.83 -6.95
C PRO A 120 -5.17 -25.78 -5.78
N VAL A 121 -3.90 -25.92 -5.43
CA VAL A 121 -3.42 -26.81 -4.35
C VAL A 121 -2.61 -25.98 -3.36
N GLY A 122 -2.79 -26.24 -2.07
CA GLY A 122 -2.02 -25.61 -1.00
C GLY A 122 -2.48 -26.09 0.38
N LYS A 123 -1.69 -25.80 1.41
CA LYS A 123 -2.02 -26.05 2.82
C LYS A 123 -3.27 -25.30 3.25
N SER A 124 -3.40 -24.09 2.74
CA SER A 124 -4.60 -23.26 2.72
C SER A 124 -4.72 -22.68 1.32
N VAL A 125 -5.93 -22.63 0.78
CA VAL A 125 -6.22 -22.00 -0.51
C VAL A 125 -7.24 -20.91 -0.26
N LEU A 126 -6.84 -19.68 -0.56
CA LEU A 126 -7.73 -18.52 -0.50
C LEU A 126 -7.93 -17.99 -1.91
N HIS A 127 -9.14 -17.58 -2.23
CA HIS A 127 -9.52 -17.09 -3.54
C HIS A 127 -9.71 -15.59 -3.50
N LEU A 128 -8.93 -14.87 -4.30
CA LEU A 128 -9.18 -13.45 -4.52
C LEU A 128 -10.46 -13.28 -5.32
N THR A 129 -11.26 -12.28 -4.94
CA THR A 129 -12.55 -12.05 -5.54
C THR A 129 -12.88 -10.57 -5.61
N TRP A 130 -13.71 -10.21 -6.59
CA TRP A 130 -14.13 -8.83 -6.81
C TRP A 130 -15.47 -8.80 -7.57
N ARG A 131 -16.20 -7.70 -7.41
CA ARG A 131 -17.33 -7.30 -8.26
C ARG A 131 -17.53 -5.80 -8.14
N GLY A 132 -17.49 -5.09 -9.27
CA GLY A 132 -17.43 -3.64 -9.30
C GLY A 132 -16.31 -3.11 -8.42
N TRP A 133 -16.66 -2.37 -7.37
CA TRP A 133 -15.74 -1.71 -6.45
C TRP A 133 -15.45 -2.53 -5.19
N ALA A 134 -16.10 -3.68 -5.03
CA ALA A 134 -15.86 -4.59 -3.92
C ALA A 134 -14.70 -5.55 -4.23
N GLY A 135 -13.74 -5.62 -3.32
CA GLY A 135 -12.60 -6.53 -3.38
C GLY A 135 -12.45 -7.32 -2.08
N GLY A 136 -12.13 -8.60 -2.17
CA GLY A 136 -12.02 -9.47 -1.00
C GLY A 136 -11.30 -10.77 -1.25
N VAL A 137 -11.28 -11.59 -0.22
CA VAL A 137 -10.68 -12.92 -0.17
C VAL A 137 -11.64 -13.89 0.51
N VAL A 138 -11.81 -15.07 -0.08
CA VAL A 138 -12.75 -16.10 0.39
C VAL A 138 -12.09 -17.46 0.46
N GLN A 139 -12.57 -18.32 1.35
CA GLN A 139 -11.99 -19.66 1.55
C GLN A 139 -12.43 -20.68 0.51
N SER A 140 -13.57 -20.43 -0.14
CA SER A 140 -14.18 -21.35 -1.09
C SER A 140 -14.31 -20.67 -2.45
N ALA A 141 -13.95 -21.40 -3.52
CA ALA A 141 -14.12 -20.95 -4.89
C ALA A 141 -15.59 -20.60 -5.23
N GLN A 142 -16.55 -21.25 -4.56
CA GLN A 142 -17.98 -21.04 -4.72
C GLN A 142 -18.48 -19.76 -4.03
N SER A 143 -17.73 -19.24 -3.04
CA SER A 143 -18.07 -18.01 -2.31
C SER A 143 -17.59 -16.73 -3.01
N ARG A 144 -16.98 -16.86 -4.19
CA ARG A 144 -16.50 -15.72 -4.97
C ARG A 144 -17.68 -14.92 -5.48
N LEU A 145 -17.48 -13.61 -5.56
CA LEU A 145 -18.38 -12.72 -6.26
C LEU A 145 -18.32 -12.99 -7.76
N ASP A 146 -19.49 -12.90 -8.39
CA ASP A 146 -19.64 -13.02 -9.83
C ASP A 146 -19.71 -11.63 -10.48
N GLY A 147 -19.07 -11.48 -11.63
CA GLY A 147 -19.02 -10.24 -12.40
C GLY A 147 -17.62 -9.66 -12.53
N GLU A 148 -17.51 -8.56 -13.26
CA GLU A 148 -16.25 -7.85 -13.47
C GLU A 148 -15.92 -6.97 -12.26
N GLY A 149 -14.63 -6.73 -12.04
CA GLY A 149 -14.13 -5.85 -10.98
C GLY A 149 -13.37 -4.66 -11.53
N THR A 150 -13.31 -3.60 -10.75
CA THR A 150 -12.45 -2.45 -11.01
C THR A 150 -11.01 -2.76 -10.59
N VAL A 151 -10.04 -2.09 -11.19
CA VAL A 151 -8.62 -2.22 -10.82
C VAL A 151 -8.38 -2.00 -9.31
N PRO A 152 -8.95 -0.96 -8.64
CA PRO A 152 -8.83 -0.81 -7.19
C PRO A 152 -9.35 -2.00 -6.39
N ALA A 153 -10.45 -2.64 -6.82
CA ALA A 153 -10.98 -3.83 -6.16
C ALA A 153 -10.00 -5.01 -6.24
N GLY A 154 -9.33 -5.19 -7.40
CA GLY A 154 -8.27 -6.20 -7.56
C GLY A 154 -7.05 -5.94 -6.66
N ILE A 155 -6.59 -4.68 -6.57
CA ILE A 155 -5.49 -4.29 -5.68
C ILE A 155 -5.88 -4.48 -4.21
N MET A 156 -7.12 -4.16 -3.84
CA MET A 156 -7.65 -4.36 -2.48
C MET A 156 -7.70 -5.84 -2.11
N ALA A 157 -8.23 -6.68 -3.00
CA ALA A 157 -8.25 -8.13 -2.84
C ALA A 157 -6.83 -8.70 -2.67
N ALA A 158 -5.86 -8.21 -3.46
CA ALA A 158 -4.46 -8.60 -3.35
C ALA A 158 -3.86 -8.22 -1.99
N GLY A 159 -4.03 -6.97 -1.54
CA GLY A 159 -3.55 -6.52 -0.24
C GLY A 159 -4.13 -7.33 0.93
N LEU A 160 -5.43 -7.60 0.88
CA LEU A 160 -6.13 -8.46 1.86
C LEU A 160 -5.61 -9.90 1.82
N GLY A 161 -5.49 -10.50 0.64
CA GLY A 161 -5.06 -11.90 0.50
C GLY A 161 -3.64 -12.13 1.00
N VAL A 162 -2.70 -11.23 0.65
CA VAL A 162 -1.31 -11.30 1.15
C VAL A 162 -1.29 -11.11 2.66
N SER A 163 -2.07 -10.16 3.20
CA SER A 163 -2.21 -9.95 4.64
C SER A 163 -2.73 -11.18 5.39
N GLU A 164 -3.80 -11.82 4.89
CA GLU A 164 -4.41 -12.99 5.53
C GLU A 164 -3.42 -14.17 5.62
N ILE A 165 -2.68 -14.45 4.52
CA ILE A 165 -1.67 -15.50 4.53
C ILE A 165 -0.49 -15.14 5.44
N PHE A 166 -0.03 -13.88 5.40
CA PHE A 166 1.11 -13.45 6.19
C PHE A 166 0.82 -13.59 7.68
N GLN A 167 -0.32 -13.08 8.13
CA GLN A 167 -0.77 -13.23 9.51
C GLN A 167 -0.94 -14.70 9.91
N GLN A 168 -1.49 -15.54 9.03
CA GLN A 168 -1.62 -16.98 9.29
C GLN A 168 -0.26 -17.65 9.49
N GLN A 169 0.74 -17.33 8.66
CA GLN A 169 2.10 -17.89 8.79
C GLN A 169 2.86 -17.34 10.00
N LEU A 170 2.49 -16.15 10.49
CA LEU A 170 2.94 -15.62 11.77
C LEU A 170 2.22 -16.24 12.99
N GLY A 171 1.31 -17.20 12.76
CA GLY A 171 0.61 -17.95 13.81
C GLY A 171 -0.74 -17.38 14.23
N ALA A 172 -1.29 -16.39 13.52
CA ALA A 172 -2.63 -15.89 13.80
C ALA A 172 -3.68 -16.97 13.48
N VAL A 173 -4.69 -17.08 14.34
CA VAL A 173 -5.69 -18.18 14.27
C VAL A 173 -6.82 -17.90 13.28
N VAL A 174 -7.27 -16.64 13.21
CA VAL A 174 -8.42 -16.22 12.40
C VAL A 174 -8.05 -15.91 10.95
N PRO A 175 -6.98 -15.14 10.65
CA PRO A 175 -6.59 -14.85 9.28
C PRO A 175 -6.36 -16.11 8.43
N GLY A 176 -6.85 -16.07 7.20
CA GLY A 176 -6.84 -17.20 6.26
C GLY A 176 -7.84 -18.31 6.59
N ARG A 177 -8.77 -18.07 7.52
CA ARG A 177 -9.89 -18.96 7.88
C ARG A 177 -11.23 -18.23 7.97
N ARG A 178 -11.34 -17.14 7.21
CA ARG A 178 -12.55 -16.31 7.11
C ARG A 178 -12.71 -15.79 5.69
N ASP A 179 -13.93 -15.37 5.38
CA ASP A 179 -14.21 -14.58 4.21
C ASP A 179 -14.23 -13.11 4.61
N VAL A 180 -13.47 -12.28 3.91
CA VAL A 180 -13.36 -10.86 4.23
C VAL A 180 -13.15 -10.02 2.97
N GLY A 181 -13.73 -8.82 2.95
CA GLY A 181 -13.63 -7.91 1.83
C GLY A 181 -14.18 -6.54 2.21
N ILE A 182 -13.88 -5.56 1.38
CA ILE A 182 -14.30 -4.16 1.54
C ILE A 182 -14.76 -3.63 0.18
N SER A 183 -15.75 -2.74 0.21
CA SER A 183 -16.10 -1.94 -0.95
C SER A 183 -15.34 -0.63 -0.94
N VAL A 184 -14.59 -0.38 -2.02
CA VAL A 184 -13.96 0.93 -2.26
C VAL A 184 -15.05 2.00 -2.50
N TRP A 185 -16.24 1.61 -2.94
CA TRP A 185 -17.37 2.52 -3.19
C TRP A 185 -18.17 2.85 -1.92
N ARG A 186 -18.49 1.83 -1.12
CA ARG A 186 -19.25 1.94 0.14
C ARG A 186 -18.51 1.21 1.27
N PRO A 187 -17.39 1.77 1.78
CA PRO A 187 -16.64 1.17 2.88
C PRO A 187 -17.43 1.05 4.19
N ASP A 188 -18.59 1.71 4.29
CA ASP A 188 -19.54 1.63 5.40
C ASP A 188 -20.53 0.45 5.31
N LEU A 189 -20.57 -0.27 4.19
CA LEU A 189 -21.48 -1.39 3.95
C LEU A 189 -20.76 -2.73 3.90
N ASP A 190 -21.52 -3.81 4.03
CA ASP A 190 -21.05 -5.14 3.67
C ASP A 190 -20.64 -5.12 2.17
N TRP A 191 -19.40 -5.54 1.91
CA TRP A 191 -18.82 -5.60 0.56
C TRP A 191 -19.56 -6.53 -0.39
N ARG A 192 -20.44 -7.41 0.12
CA ARG A 192 -21.31 -8.28 -0.68
C ARG A 192 -22.68 -7.68 -1.00
N ALA A 193 -23.03 -6.54 -0.42
CA ALA A 193 -24.31 -5.88 -0.71
C ALA A 193 -24.36 -5.38 -2.17
N ASP A 194 -25.55 -5.34 -2.77
CA ASP A 194 -25.70 -4.81 -4.14
C ASP A 194 -25.25 -3.34 -4.24
N ASP A 195 -25.55 -2.54 -3.21
CA ASP A 195 -25.12 -1.14 -3.11
C ASP A 195 -23.60 -0.96 -2.99
N ALA A 196 -22.87 -2.02 -2.62
CA ALA A 196 -21.42 -2.02 -2.52
C ALA A 196 -20.72 -2.26 -3.87
N ILE A 197 -21.46 -2.63 -4.92
CA ILE A 197 -20.91 -2.85 -6.27
C ILE A 197 -20.43 -1.52 -6.87
N GLY A 198 -21.20 -0.44 -6.72
CA GLY A 198 -20.90 0.87 -7.31
C GLY A 198 -21.15 0.96 -8.82
N PRO A 199 -21.02 2.17 -9.41
CA PRO A 199 -21.22 2.41 -10.84
C PRO A 199 -20.03 1.91 -11.67
N ASP A 200 -20.14 1.94 -13.00
CA ASP A 200 -18.98 1.72 -13.87
C ASP A 200 -17.88 2.76 -13.62
N LEU A 201 -16.62 2.31 -13.58
CA LEU A 201 -15.47 3.19 -13.40
C LEU A 201 -15.16 3.93 -14.72
N GLN A 202 -15.74 5.12 -14.90
CA GLN A 202 -15.63 5.91 -16.14
C GLN A 202 -14.56 7.00 -16.08
N TYR A 203 -14.36 7.58 -14.90
CA TYR A 203 -13.51 8.75 -14.69
C TYR A 203 -12.31 8.43 -13.80
N LEU A 204 -11.13 8.89 -14.19
CA LEU A 204 -9.88 8.70 -13.44
C LEU A 204 -9.24 10.06 -13.14
N PRO A 205 -8.53 10.21 -12.00
CA PRO A 205 -7.94 11.48 -11.62
C PRO A 205 -6.83 11.88 -12.60
N ALA A 206 -6.85 13.15 -13.03
CA ALA A 206 -5.88 13.67 -14.00
C ALA A 206 -4.87 14.66 -13.42
N SER A 207 -5.07 15.16 -12.19
CA SER A 207 -4.15 16.13 -11.60
C SER A 207 -4.11 15.99 -10.08
N LEU A 208 -2.98 15.53 -9.53
CA LEU A 208 -2.81 15.24 -8.10
C LEU A 208 -1.41 15.63 -7.60
N TRP A 209 -1.30 16.00 -6.34
CA TRP A 209 -0.03 16.00 -5.59
C TRP A 209 0.10 14.72 -4.77
N LEU A 210 1.27 14.09 -4.82
CA LEU A 210 1.72 13.07 -3.87
C LEU A 210 2.68 13.75 -2.89
N LEU A 211 2.23 13.89 -1.64
CA LEU A 211 2.99 14.54 -0.57
C LEU A 211 3.58 13.47 0.36
N GLY A 212 4.90 13.31 0.29
CA GLY A 212 5.64 12.18 0.84
C GLY A 212 5.65 10.99 -0.12
N LEU A 213 6.83 10.41 -0.36
CA LEU A 213 7.10 9.28 -1.25
C LEU A 213 7.74 8.09 -0.51
N GLY A 214 7.43 7.97 0.78
CA GLY A 214 7.68 6.77 1.57
C GLY A 214 6.75 5.61 1.18
N HIS A 215 6.43 4.75 2.15
CA HIS A 215 5.59 3.57 1.95
C HIS A 215 4.23 3.90 1.29
N LEU A 216 3.47 4.83 1.87
CA LEU A 216 2.15 5.21 1.37
C LEU A 216 2.20 5.94 0.03
N GLY A 217 3.08 6.92 -0.13
CA GLY A 217 3.20 7.69 -1.37
C GLY A 217 3.50 6.83 -2.59
N GLN A 218 4.38 5.84 -2.45
CA GLN A 218 4.62 4.88 -3.53
C GLN A 218 3.50 3.87 -3.73
N ALA A 219 2.73 3.55 -2.70
CA ALA A 219 1.50 2.78 -2.87
C ALA A 219 0.41 3.57 -3.63
N TYR A 220 0.30 4.88 -3.40
CA TYR A 220 -0.57 5.74 -4.19
C TYR A 220 -0.13 5.77 -5.65
N ALA A 221 1.17 5.96 -5.90
CA ALA A 221 1.74 5.93 -7.24
C ALA A 221 1.53 4.57 -7.92
N TRP A 222 1.68 3.46 -7.19
CA TRP A 222 1.39 2.12 -7.68
C TRP A 222 -0.06 1.98 -8.13
N THR A 223 -1.02 2.35 -7.29
CA THR A 223 -2.45 2.26 -7.61
C THR A 223 -2.80 3.17 -8.78
N LEU A 224 -2.31 4.41 -8.81
CA LEU A 224 -2.50 5.32 -9.94
C LEU A 224 -1.96 4.72 -11.24
N GLY A 225 -0.72 4.24 -11.25
CA GLY A 225 -0.14 3.65 -12.47
C GLY A 225 -0.79 2.34 -12.91
N MET A 226 -1.53 1.66 -12.02
CA MET A 226 -2.36 0.51 -12.37
C MET A 226 -3.68 0.88 -13.04
N LEU A 227 -4.22 2.09 -12.80
CA LEU A 227 -5.51 2.48 -13.34
C LEU A 227 -5.51 2.43 -14.88
N PRO A 228 -6.64 2.05 -15.50
CA PRO A 228 -6.76 1.85 -16.94
C PRO A 228 -6.95 3.19 -17.67
N TYR A 229 -5.98 4.11 -17.56
CA TYR A 229 -6.03 5.39 -18.24
C TYR A 229 -6.10 5.22 -19.77
N ARG A 230 -7.11 5.84 -20.40
CA ARG A 230 -7.20 5.89 -21.87
C ARG A 230 -5.99 6.60 -22.47
N MET A 231 -5.62 7.74 -21.89
CA MET A 231 -4.49 8.57 -22.31
C MET A 231 -3.67 8.98 -21.08
N ALA A 232 -2.64 8.21 -20.76
CA ALA A 232 -1.79 8.47 -19.58
C ALA A 232 -1.16 9.87 -19.58
N ARG A 233 -0.82 10.43 -20.76
CA ARG A 233 -0.24 11.78 -20.90
C ARG A 233 -1.10 12.91 -20.38
N ASP A 234 -2.40 12.69 -20.23
CA ASP A 234 -3.32 13.69 -19.71
C ASP A 234 -3.11 13.87 -18.19
N VAL A 235 -2.55 12.86 -17.52
CA VAL A 235 -2.32 12.85 -16.07
C VAL A 235 -1.07 13.66 -15.70
N GLN A 236 -1.23 14.55 -14.73
CA GLN A 236 -0.17 15.37 -14.14
C GLN A 236 -0.03 15.04 -12.65
N LEU A 237 1.17 14.65 -12.23
CA LEU A 237 1.46 14.31 -10.84
C LEU A 237 2.58 15.20 -10.28
N GLY A 238 2.26 15.97 -9.24
CA GLY A 238 3.27 16.65 -8.44
C GLY A 238 3.82 15.71 -7.36
N LEU A 239 5.13 15.72 -7.15
CA LEU A 239 5.87 14.80 -6.28
C LEU A 239 6.69 15.60 -5.27
N VAL A 240 6.38 15.47 -3.98
CA VAL A 240 7.09 16.16 -2.89
C VAL A 240 7.74 15.14 -1.96
N ASP A 241 9.06 15.06 -1.98
CA ASP A 241 9.85 14.29 -1.02
C ASP A 241 11.32 14.76 -1.12
N PHE A 242 12.07 14.71 -0.03
CA PHE A 242 13.47 15.13 0.00
C PHE A 242 14.42 14.00 0.39
N ASP A 243 13.94 12.79 0.66
CA ASP A 243 14.78 11.68 1.09
C ASP A 243 15.49 11.00 -0.08
N LEU A 244 16.57 10.30 0.27
CA LEU A 244 17.16 9.28 -0.57
C LEU A 244 16.49 7.93 -0.29
N VAL A 245 16.53 7.03 -1.26
CA VAL A 245 16.22 5.62 -1.05
C VAL A 245 17.32 5.00 -0.20
N VAL A 246 16.92 4.29 0.85
CA VAL A 246 17.82 3.47 1.70
C VAL A 246 17.43 2.00 1.63
N ASP A 247 18.31 1.08 1.99
CA ASP A 247 18.10 -0.37 1.87
C ASP A 247 16.77 -0.84 2.47
N GLY A 248 16.46 -0.39 3.68
CA GLY A 248 15.23 -0.75 4.39
C GLY A 248 13.96 -0.34 3.64
N ASN A 249 14.02 0.64 2.74
CA ASN A 249 12.88 1.06 1.93
C ASN A 249 12.39 -0.03 0.98
N THR A 250 13.27 -0.93 0.54
CA THR A 250 12.91 -2.01 -0.40
C THR A 250 11.92 -3.01 0.19
N ALA A 251 11.73 -3.03 1.51
CA ALA A 251 10.73 -3.86 2.18
C ALA A 251 9.28 -3.38 1.98
N THR A 252 9.06 -2.09 1.72
CA THR A 252 7.71 -1.51 1.76
C THR A 252 7.37 -0.62 0.56
N GLN A 253 8.37 -0.02 -0.09
CA GLN A 253 8.18 0.91 -1.19
C GLN A 253 8.11 0.17 -2.54
N LEU A 254 6.97 0.27 -3.22
CA LEU A 254 6.63 -0.60 -4.36
C LEU A 254 7.35 -0.27 -5.68
N LEU A 255 7.91 0.94 -5.82
CA LEU A 255 8.51 1.42 -7.07
C LEU A 255 10.05 1.49 -7.01
N VAL A 256 10.65 1.12 -5.88
CA VAL A 256 12.10 1.13 -5.69
C VAL A 256 12.63 -0.29 -5.46
N GLY A 257 13.88 -0.50 -5.87
CA GLY A 257 14.67 -1.71 -5.64
C GLY A 257 16.08 -1.38 -5.13
N ALA A 258 16.89 -2.42 -4.96
CA ALA A 258 18.25 -2.29 -4.44
C ALA A 258 19.18 -1.42 -5.32
N SER A 259 18.90 -1.35 -6.63
CA SER A 259 19.66 -0.50 -7.56
C SER A 259 19.41 1.00 -7.37
N ASP A 260 18.36 1.38 -6.65
CA ASP A 260 17.93 2.76 -6.52
C ASP A 260 18.45 3.41 -5.22
N VAL A 261 19.14 2.65 -4.38
CA VAL A 261 19.69 3.12 -3.11
C VAL A 261 20.65 4.30 -3.37
N HIS A 262 20.59 5.30 -2.48
CA HIS A 262 21.27 6.59 -2.61
C HIS A 262 20.74 7.54 -3.69
N HIS A 263 19.71 7.17 -4.45
CA HIS A 263 19.01 8.11 -5.33
C HIS A 263 17.82 8.78 -4.63
N ARG A 264 17.48 10.01 -5.04
CA ARG A 264 16.31 10.73 -4.53
C ARG A 264 15.02 9.98 -4.89
N LYS A 265 14.15 9.74 -3.91
CA LYS A 265 12.87 9.02 -4.10
C LYS A 265 12.03 9.65 -5.20
N THR A 266 11.95 10.98 -5.23
CA THR A 266 11.22 11.75 -6.26
C THR A 266 11.65 11.42 -7.67
N ARG A 267 12.96 11.25 -7.93
CA ARG A 267 13.50 10.99 -9.27
C ARG A 267 13.16 9.58 -9.75
N ILE A 268 13.25 8.60 -8.85
CA ILE A 268 12.93 7.20 -9.18
C ILE A 268 11.42 7.05 -9.45
N VAL A 269 10.60 7.62 -8.58
CA VAL A 269 9.13 7.58 -8.74
C VAL A 269 8.70 8.37 -9.98
N ALA A 270 9.30 9.54 -10.24
CA ALA A 270 9.04 10.32 -11.44
C ALA A 270 9.34 9.52 -12.70
N ALA A 271 10.54 8.94 -12.80
CA ALA A 271 10.95 8.17 -13.96
C ALA A 271 10.01 6.98 -14.23
N ALA A 272 9.57 6.28 -13.17
CA ALA A 272 8.58 5.21 -13.31
C ALA A 272 7.24 5.72 -13.86
N LEU A 273 6.70 6.81 -13.30
CA LEU A 273 5.42 7.40 -13.73
C LEU A 273 5.50 7.98 -15.15
N GLU A 274 6.63 8.58 -15.53
CA GLU A 274 6.87 9.10 -16.87
C GLU A 274 6.99 7.98 -17.90
N HIS A 275 7.62 6.86 -17.55
CA HIS A 275 7.64 5.66 -18.39
C HIS A 275 6.22 5.11 -18.63
N ARG A 276 5.33 5.24 -17.64
CA ARG A 276 3.90 4.91 -17.79
C ARG A 276 3.13 5.90 -18.68
N GLY A 277 3.75 7.04 -18.98
CA GLY A 277 3.23 8.11 -19.83
C GLY A 277 2.66 9.30 -19.06
N PHE A 278 2.77 9.36 -17.73
CA PHE A 278 2.29 10.51 -16.95
C PHE A 278 3.26 11.69 -17.06
N ARG A 279 2.78 12.90 -16.79
CA ARG A 279 3.62 14.10 -16.63
C ARG A 279 3.93 14.30 -15.16
N THR A 280 5.19 14.49 -14.80
CA THR A 280 5.56 14.69 -13.40
C THR A 280 6.15 16.07 -13.12
N ARG A 281 6.07 16.48 -11.86
CA ARG A 281 6.76 17.66 -11.33
C ARG A 281 7.41 17.31 -10.00
N ILE A 282 8.71 17.51 -9.90
CA ILE A 282 9.49 17.18 -8.71
C ILE A 282 9.69 18.40 -7.82
N VAL A 283 9.53 18.21 -6.52
CA VAL A 283 9.86 19.17 -5.46
C VAL A 283 10.69 18.44 -4.39
N GLU A 284 12.00 18.69 -4.37
CA GLU A 284 12.97 18.06 -3.45
C GLU A 284 13.20 18.92 -2.18
N ARG A 285 12.13 19.21 -1.44
CA ARG A 285 12.20 19.90 -0.14
C ARG A 285 11.17 19.33 0.83
N ALA A 286 11.36 19.56 2.13
CA ALA A 286 10.35 19.27 3.12
C ALA A 286 9.07 20.10 2.86
N TYR A 287 7.92 19.46 3.07
CA TYR A 287 6.63 20.14 3.04
C TYR A 287 6.46 20.99 4.30
N ASP A 288 6.00 22.22 4.14
CA ASP A 288 5.89 23.21 5.21
C ASP A 288 4.69 24.14 4.98
N GLU A 289 4.48 25.05 5.94
CA GLU A 289 3.43 26.06 5.92
C GLU A 289 3.54 27.06 4.76
N ASN A 290 4.63 27.06 3.99
CA ASN A 290 4.84 27.93 2.84
C ASN A 290 4.52 27.25 1.50
N PHE A 291 4.24 25.95 1.49
CA PHE A 291 3.85 25.25 0.27
C PHE A 291 2.49 25.74 -0.22
N ARG A 292 2.41 26.23 -1.45
CA ARG A 292 1.15 26.65 -2.09
C ARG A 292 1.14 26.16 -3.54
N PRO A 293 0.11 25.40 -3.98
CA PRO A 293 -0.10 25.14 -5.39
C PRO A 293 -0.25 26.45 -6.14
N LEU A 294 0.56 26.64 -7.19
CA LEU A 294 0.54 27.86 -7.98
C LEU A 294 -0.41 27.74 -9.17
N ALA A 295 -1.34 28.69 -9.28
CA ALA A 295 -2.08 28.92 -10.51
C ALA A 295 -1.17 29.56 -11.56
N HIS A 296 -1.40 29.23 -12.82
CA HIS A 296 -0.67 29.78 -13.96
C HIS A 296 -1.67 30.40 -14.95
N ALA A 297 -1.27 31.48 -15.63
CA ALA A 297 -2.13 32.17 -16.59
C ALA A 297 -2.63 31.24 -17.73
N ASN A 298 -1.83 30.25 -18.09
CA ASN A 298 -2.25 29.11 -18.89
C ASN A 298 -2.75 27.97 -17.98
N PRO A 299 -4.06 27.63 -17.99
CA PRO A 299 -4.64 26.60 -17.12
C PRO A 299 -4.02 25.21 -17.28
N THR A 300 -3.48 24.88 -18.46
CA THR A 300 -2.80 23.60 -18.72
C THR A 300 -1.46 23.46 -17.97
N ARG A 301 -0.99 24.54 -17.35
CA ARG A 301 0.22 24.61 -16.52
C ARG A 301 -0.09 24.86 -15.05
N ASN A 302 -1.36 24.86 -14.65
CA ASN A 302 -1.74 24.94 -13.24
C ASN A 302 -1.13 23.78 -12.48
N GLU A 303 -0.69 24.05 -11.25
CA GLU A 303 -0.33 22.98 -10.34
C GLU A 303 -1.59 22.26 -9.85
N PRO A 304 -1.50 20.96 -9.54
CA PRO A 304 -2.63 20.23 -8.99
C PRO A 304 -3.15 20.88 -7.70
N THR A 305 -4.47 20.86 -7.49
CA THR A 305 -5.10 21.41 -6.29
C THR A 305 -5.62 20.34 -5.33
N ILE A 306 -5.42 19.06 -5.66
CA ILE A 306 -5.79 17.92 -4.83
C ILE A 306 -4.53 17.28 -4.30
N ALA A 307 -4.46 17.07 -2.99
CA ALA A 307 -3.32 16.48 -2.30
C ALA A 307 -3.63 15.08 -1.77
N LEU A 308 -2.73 14.14 -2.03
CA LEU A 308 -2.67 12.84 -1.39
C LEU A 308 -1.48 12.85 -0.44
N ALA A 309 -1.73 12.86 0.87
CA ALA A 309 -0.70 12.92 1.90
C ALA A 309 -0.42 11.51 2.47
N GLY A 310 0.87 11.21 2.59
CA GLY A 310 1.38 9.94 3.13
C GLY A 310 2.64 10.16 3.96
N PHE A 311 2.68 11.27 4.72
CA PHE A 311 3.79 11.61 5.60
C PHE A 311 3.92 10.62 6.76
N ASP A 312 5.11 10.38 7.26
CA ASP A 312 5.34 9.62 8.50
C ASP A 312 5.31 10.51 9.76
N ASP A 313 5.62 11.80 9.61
CA ASP A 313 5.51 12.80 10.69
C ASP A 313 4.15 13.50 10.72
N ILE A 314 3.69 13.82 11.93
CA ILE A 314 2.48 14.60 12.20
C ILE A 314 2.66 16.10 11.88
N THR A 315 3.87 16.63 11.99
CA THR A 315 4.16 18.07 11.78
C THR A 315 3.69 18.58 10.41
N PRO A 316 4.11 17.98 9.27
CA PRO A 316 3.63 18.43 7.96
C PRO A 316 2.13 18.19 7.75
N ARG A 317 1.54 17.19 8.41
CA ARG A 317 0.09 16.91 8.31
C ARG A 317 -0.75 18.05 8.88
N ARG A 318 -0.32 18.66 9.99
CA ARG A 318 -1.06 19.75 10.65
C ARG A 318 -1.24 21.00 9.79
N VAL A 319 -0.26 21.29 8.93
CA VAL A 319 -0.26 22.50 8.07
C VAL A 319 -0.85 22.26 6.68
N LEU A 320 -1.38 21.06 6.40
CA LEU A 320 -2.06 20.76 5.13
C LEU A 320 -3.23 21.71 4.82
N GLY A 321 -3.97 22.13 5.86
CA GLY A 321 -5.19 22.92 5.71
C GLY A 321 -4.96 24.35 5.20
N GLU A 322 -3.74 24.87 5.31
CA GLU A 322 -3.40 26.26 4.97
C GLU A 322 -2.81 26.41 3.56
N ALA A 323 -2.50 25.28 2.90
CA ALA A 323 -1.80 25.27 1.63
C ALA A 323 -2.67 25.64 0.41
N GLY A 324 -3.97 25.79 0.57
CA GLY A 324 -4.89 26.15 -0.51
C GLY A 324 -5.27 24.97 -1.44
N PHE A 325 -5.08 23.73 -0.98
CA PHE A 325 -5.65 22.57 -1.65
C PHE A 325 -7.18 22.62 -1.59
N THR A 326 -7.84 22.26 -2.69
CA THR A 326 -9.30 22.15 -2.74
C THR A 326 -9.79 20.85 -2.10
N ARG A 327 -8.92 19.84 -2.04
CA ARG A 327 -9.17 18.56 -1.36
C ARG A 327 -7.86 17.93 -0.89
N ILE A 328 -7.89 17.34 0.29
CA ILE A 328 -6.74 16.62 0.87
C ILE A 328 -7.24 15.25 1.31
N VAL A 329 -6.53 14.19 0.93
CA VAL A 329 -6.74 12.84 1.45
C VAL A 329 -5.43 12.39 2.08
N ASP A 330 -5.38 12.34 3.40
CA ASP A 330 -4.24 11.90 4.19
C ASP A 330 -4.46 10.46 4.64
N ALA A 331 -3.42 9.63 4.65
CA ALA A 331 -3.44 8.38 5.39
C ALA A 331 -2.25 8.23 6.33
N GLY A 332 -2.51 7.57 7.46
CA GLY A 332 -1.51 7.08 8.39
C GLY A 332 -1.61 5.57 8.56
N LEU A 333 -0.45 4.96 8.78
CA LEU A 333 -0.33 3.57 9.21
C LEU A 333 0.18 3.55 10.65
N GLY A 334 -0.23 2.56 11.43
CA GLY A 334 0.35 2.37 12.75
C GLY A 334 1.84 2.03 12.67
N ALA A 335 2.61 2.56 13.62
CA ALA A 335 4.07 2.51 13.58
C ALA A 335 4.69 1.38 14.40
N GLY A 336 3.89 0.63 15.18
CA GLY A 336 4.34 -0.41 16.10
C GLY A 336 3.97 -1.84 15.65
N PRO A 337 4.53 -2.87 16.31
CA PRO A 337 4.34 -4.29 15.94
C PRO A 337 2.90 -4.78 16.09
N VAL A 338 2.10 -4.08 16.89
CA VAL A 338 0.68 -4.36 17.09
C VAL A 338 -0.15 -3.57 16.07
N GLU A 339 0.22 -2.31 15.86
CA GLU A 339 -0.57 -1.34 15.10
C GLU A 339 -0.21 -1.28 13.60
N TYR A 340 0.80 -2.01 13.11
CA TYR A 340 1.23 -1.93 11.70
C TYR A 340 0.16 -2.32 10.67
N LEU A 341 -0.92 -2.96 11.13
CA LEU A 341 -2.10 -3.32 10.35
C LEU A 341 -3.24 -2.29 10.48
N ASP A 342 -3.08 -1.31 11.38
CA ASP A 342 -4.04 -0.23 11.62
C ASP A 342 -3.79 0.90 10.63
N MET A 343 -4.90 1.48 10.17
CA MET A 343 -4.92 2.44 9.09
C MET A 343 -5.98 3.48 9.35
N LEU A 344 -5.62 4.74 9.14
CA LEU A 344 -6.53 5.87 9.31
C LEU A 344 -6.40 6.78 8.10
N VAL A 345 -7.53 7.01 7.41
CA VAL A 345 -7.63 7.93 6.28
C VAL A 345 -8.46 9.12 6.74
N HIS A 346 -7.93 10.33 6.55
CA HIS A 346 -8.64 11.58 6.75
C HIS A 346 -8.85 12.27 5.40
N THR A 347 -10.06 12.76 5.17
CA THR A 347 -10.36 13.59 3.99
C THR A 347 -10.76 14.99 4.45
N PHE A 348 -10.21 16.01 3.81
CA PHE A 348 -10.54 17.41 4.04
C PHE A 348 -10.97 18.10 2.72
N PRO A 349 -11.88 19.08 2.77
CA PRO A 349 -12.49 19.68 3.96
C PRO A 349 -13.43 18.73 4.71
N ALA A 350 -13.52 18.92 6.02
CA ALA A 350 -14.31 18.15 6.96
C ALA A 350 -14.69 19.07 8.15
N PRO A 351 -15.55 18.64 9.09
CA PRO A 351 -15.95 19.48 10.23
C PRO A 351 -14.77 20.00 11.05
N GLU A 352 -13.71 19.20 11.16
CA GLU A 352 -12.45 19.59 11.75
C GLU A 352 -11.35 19.67 10.68
N GLY A 353 -10.50 20.69 10.77
CA GLY A 353 -9.35 20.84 9.88
C GLY A 353 -8.13 20.02 10.33
N PRO A 354 -7.08 19.92 9.49
CA PRO A 354 -5.89 19.11 9.79
C PRO A 354 -5.21 19.48 11.12
N ALA A 355 -5.14 20.76 11.48
CA ALA A 355 -4.51 21.19 12.72
C ALA A 355 -5.18 20.63 13.99
N THR A 356 -6.48 20.35 13.94
CA THR A 356 -7.28 19.76 15.03
C THR A 356 -7.29 18.23 14.95
N ALA A 357 -7.45 17.69 13.74
CA ALA A 357 -7.44 16.23 13.53
C ALA A 357 -6.10 15.59 13.95
N PHE A 358 -4.99 16.30 13.76
CA PHE A 358 -3.64 15.83 14.04
C PHE A 358 -3.07 16.47 15.31
N THR A 359 -3.69 16.20 16.47
CA THR A 359 -3.12 16.57 17.77
C THR A 359 -2.00 15.60 18.17
N LYS A 360 -0.91 16.13 18.72
CA LYS A 360 0.19 15.30 19.24
C LYS A 360 -0.28 14.68 20.57
N PRO A 361 -0.43 13.34 20.68
CA PRO A 361 -0.68 12.73 21.97
C PRO A 361 0.54 12.96 22.90
N PRO A 362 0.35 12.98 24.23
CA PRO A 362 1.47 13.07 25.16
C PRO A 362 2.48 11.95 24.87
N SER A 363 3.78 12.29 24.90
CA SER A 363 4.84 11.31 24.69
C SER A 363 4.71 10.20 25.73
N SER A 364 4.30 9.01 25.32
CA SER A 364 4.42 7.83 26.18
C SER A 364 5.86 7.34 26.10
N THR A 365 6.54 7.26 27.25
CA THR A 365 7.79 6.52 27.36
C THR A 365 7.46 5.03 27.23
N ARG A 366 7.37 4.53 26.00
CA ARG A 366 7.34 3.08 25.76
C ARG A 366 8.70 2.51 26.16
N SER A 367 8.70 1.48 27.01
CA SER A 367 9.91 0.70 27.27
C SER A 367 10.38 0.03 25.97
N LEU A 368 11.69 -0.03 25.77
CA LEU A 368 12.27 -0.79 24.68
C LEU A 368 11.95 -2.29 24.88
N PRO A 369 11.67 -3.06 23.82
CA PRO A 369 11.56 -4.52 23.93
C PRO A 369 12.87 -5.14 24.43
N ASP A 370 12.77 -6.31 25.06
CA ASP A 370 13.91 -7.00 25.71
C ASP A 370 15.10 -7.25 24.77
N SER A 371 14.83 -7.47 23.47
CA SER A 371 15.85 -7.66 22.44
C SER A 371 16.77 -6.43 22.29
N TYR A 372 16.19 -5.23 22.35
CA TYR A 372 16.92 -3.96 22.26
C TYR A 372 17.76 -3.73 23.53
N GLU A 373 17.19 -3.97 24.71
CA GLU A 373 17.90 -3.83 26.00
C GLU A 373 19.05 -4.84 26.13
N ALA A 374 18.85 -6.08 25.67
CA ALA A 374 19.89 -7.10 25.64
C ALA A 374 21.06 -6.72 24.73
N GLU A 375 20.79 -6.10 23.58
CA GLU A 375 21.84 -5.63 22.68
C GLU A 375 22.60 -4.42 23.26
N ILE A 376 21.92 -3.47 23.89
CA ILE A 376 22.58 -2.35 24.61
C ILE A 376 23.55 -2.93 25.65
N ALA A 377 23.09 -3.87 26.47
CA ALA A 377 23.93 -4.52 27.48
C ALA A 377 25.13 -5.25 26.86
N ARG A 378 24.94 -5.91 25.70
CA ARG A 378 26.02 -6.58 24.96
C ARG A 378 27.06 -5.59 24.44
N GLN A 379 26.64 -4.46 23.88
CA GLN A 379 27.56 -3.42 23.38
C GLN A 379 28.38 -2.79 24.51
N ILE A 380 27.74 -2.47 25.63
CA ILE A 380 28.42 -1.97 26.83
C ILE A 380 29.46 -2.97 27.33
N LYS A 381 29.08 -4.25 27.44
CA LYS A 381 30.00 -5.33 27.83
C LYS A 381 31.17 -5.49 26.86
N ALA A 382 30.97 -5.19 25.57
CA ALA A 382 32.00 -5.20 24.55
C ALA A 382 32.87 -3.92 24.51
N GLY A 383 32.66 -2.97 25.44
CA GLY A 383 33.46 -1.76 25.58
C GLY A 383 32.90 -0.52 24.89
N ALA A 384 31.67 -0.56 24.38
CA ALA A 384 31.01 0.64 23.85
C ALA A 384 30.61 1.59 24.99
N ASP A 385 30.60 2.90 24.70
CA ASP A 385 30.00 3.89 25.60
C ASP A 385 28.49 3.61 25.74
N GLY A 386 28.00 3.56 26.98
CA GLY A 386 26.61 3.18 27.26
C GLY A 386 25.57 4.18 26.76
N THR A 387 25.92 5.47 26.67
CA THR A 387 25.04 6.50 26.11
C THR A 387 24.97 6.35 24.59
N ALA A 388 26.11 6.17 23.93
CA ALA A 388 26.17 5.96 22.49
C ALA A 388 25.44 4.66 22.06
N ALA A 389 25.64 3.56 22.80
CA ALA A 389 24.96 2.29 22.55
C ALA A 389 23.43 2.41 22.67
N ARG A 390 22.94 3.09 23.71
CA ARG A 390 21.50 3.33 23.90
C ARG A 390 20.95 4.28 22.84
N CYS A 391 21.67 5.34 22.49
CA CYS A 391 21.25 6.30 21.45
C CYS A 391 21.07 5.60 20.10
N GLY A 392 22.09 4.87 19.63
CA GLY A 392 21.99 4.13 18.37
C GLY A 392 20.88 3.09 18.36
N MET A 393 20.61 2.47 19.51
CA MET A 393 19.52 1.50 19.63
C MET A 393 18.13 2.16 19.63
N LEU A 394 18.01 3.37 20.19
CA LEU A 394 16.79 4.18 20.11
C LEU A 394 16.51 4.60 18.66
N ASP A 395 17.54 4.94 17.88
CA ASP A 395 17.39 5.25 16.45
C ASP A 395 16.82 4.04 15.67
N ILE A 396 17.34 2.84 15.95
CA ILE A 396 16.84 1.60 15.34
C ILE A 396 15.41 1.28 15.82
N ALA A 397 15.13 1.43 17.12
CA ALA A 397 13.80 1.21 17.68
C ALA A 397 12.76 2.18 17.11
N GLY A 398 13.17 3.42 16.83
CA GLY A 398 12.35 4.48 16.25
C GLY A 398 12.01 4.29 14.78
N VAL A 399 12.66 3.36 14.08
CA VAL A 399 12.28 2.97 12.72
C VAL A 399 10.86 2.43 12.71
N THR A 400 10.02 2.93 11.81
CA THR A 400 8.66 2.43 11.63
C THR A 400 8.66 1.00 11.08
N VAL A 401 7.81 0.14 11.62
CA VAL A 401 7.56 -1.18 11.02
C VAL A 401 6.62 -1.05 9.81
N GLY A 402 6.63 -2.03 8.92
CA GLY A 402 5.64 -2.06 7.84
C GLY A 402 5.79 -3.24 6.89
N ALA A 403 4.73 -3.46 6.12
CA ALA A 403 4.70 -4.42 5.03
C ALA A 403 3.97 -3.81 3.82
N ALA A 404 4.52 -4.02 2.62
CA ALA A 404 4.05 -3.39 1.38
C ALA A 404 2.54 -3.61 1.11
N PHE A 405 1.99 -4.76 1.49
CA PHE A 405 0.58 -5.09 1.28
C PHE A 405 -0.38 -4.20 2.09
N VAL A 406 0.09 -3.63 3.21
CA VAL A 406 -0.69 -2.67 4.00
C VAL A 406 -0.80 -1.36 3.22
N GLY A 407 0.30 -0.87 2.65
CA GLY A 407 0.31 0.31 1.79
C GLY A 407 -0.57 0.14 0.55
N THR A 408 -0.50 -1.03 -0.12
CA THR A 408 -1.36 -1.29 -1.29
C THR A 408 -2.83 -1.22 -0.92
N PHE A 409 -3.23 -1.82 0.20
CA PHE A 409 -4.59 -1.73 0.68
C PHE A 409 -4.97 -0.27 1.01
N ALA A 410 -4.10 0.49 1.71
CA ALA A 410 -4.33 1.89 2.07
C ALA A 410 -4.61 2.74 0.83
N SER A 411 -3.77 2.53 -0.19
CA SER A 411 -3.84 3.29 -1.43
C SER A 411 -5.18 3.13 -2.14
N THR A 412 -5.84 1.97 -2.02
CA THR A 412 -7.16 1.77 -2.62
C THR A 412 -8.25 2.58 -1.93
N LEU A 413 -8.15 2.82 -0.60
CA LEU A 413 -9.08 3.69 0.12
C LEU A 413 -8.83 5.17 -0.20
N VAL A 414 -7.55 5.58 -0.25
CA VAL A 414 -7.14 6.96 -0.58
C VAL A 414 -7.50 7.33 -2.02
N ILE A 415 -7.11 6.50 -2.99
CA ILE A 415 -7.47 6.72 -4.39
C ILE A 415 -8.98 6.53 -4.59
N GLY A 416 -9.57 5.56 -3.89
CA GLY A 416 -11.01 5.36 -3.83
C GLY A 416 -11.77 6.61 -3.45
N ASP A 417 -11.22 7.44 -2.56
CA ASP A 417 -11.84 8.71 -2.18
C ASP A 417 -11.94 9.69 -3.34
N ILE A 418 -10.89 9.82 -4.15
CA ILE A 418 -10.94 10.65 -5.37
C ILE A 418 -11.88 10.04 -6.41
N LEU A 419 -11.84 8.72 -6.57
CA LEU A 419 -12.69 8.03 -7.53
C LEU A 419 -14.17 8.12 -7.15
N ARG A 420 -14.54 7.99 -5.87
CA ARG A 420 -15.91 8.21 -5.38
C ARG A 420 -16.38 9.62 -5.72
N LEU A 421 -15.56 10.63 -5.45
CA LEU A 421 -15.90 12.03 -5.77
C LEU A 421 -16.16 12.23 -7.27
N LEU A 422 -15.36 11.60 -8.13
CA LEU A 422 -15.54 11.68 -9.59
C LEU A 422 -16.83 11.01 -10.10
N HIS A 423 -17.41 10.08 -9.33
CA HIS A 423 -18.61 9.33 -9.69
C HIS A 423 -19.84 9.72 -8.82
N GLY A 424 -19.76 10.82 -8.06
CA GLY A 424 -20.85 11.29 -7.22
C GLY A 424 -21.18 10.35 -6.04
N GLY A 425 -20.17 9.63 -5.55
CA GLY A 425 -20.30 8.72 -4.42
C GLY A 425 -20.35 9.40 -3.06
N ALA A 426 -20.54 8.59 -2.02
CA ALA A 426 -20.48 9.06 -0.66
C ALA A 426 -19.08 9.58 -0.29
N GLU A 427 -19.06 10.67 0.47
CA GLU A 427 -17.85 11.26 1.03
C GLU A 427 -17.72 10.91 2.50
N TYR A 428 -16.50 10.54 2.91
CA TYR A 428 -16.19 10.17 4.28
C TYR A 428 -15.11 11.12 4.80
N SER A 429 -15.27 11.62 6.02
CA SER A 429 -14.26 12.47 6.66
C SER A 429 -13.13 11.62 7.26
N VAL A 430 -13.49 10.44 7.77
CA VAL A 430 -12.55 9.49 8.38
C VAL A 430 -12.91 8.06 7.97
N ILE A 431 -11.91 7.28 7.55
CA ILE A 431 -12.01 5.83 7.42
C ILE A 431 -10.93 5.19 8.30
N ALA A 432 -11.35 4.36 9.25
CA ALA A 432 -10.46 3.60 10.12
C ALA A 432 -10.64 2.10 9.86
N VAL A 433 -9.55 1.37 9.73
CA VAL A 433 -9.57 -0.08 9.50
C VAL A 433 -8.31 -0.73 10.03
N ASP A 434 -8.47 -1.96 10.52
CA ASP A 434 -7.39 -2.82 10.99
C ASP A 434 -7.43 -4.12 10.19
N LEU A 435 -6.34 -4.48 9.52
CA LEU A 435 -6.28 -5.71 8.71
C LEU A 435 -6.33 -7.01 9.54
N ARG A 436 -6.24 -6.94 10.88
CA ARG A 436 -6.56 -8.06 11.77
C ARG A 436 -8.07 -8.33 11.81
N ASN A 437 -8.89 -7.31 11.63
CA ASN A 437 -10.35 -7.43 11.53
C ASN A 437 -10.94 -6.44 10.50
N PRO A 438 -10.71 -6.64 9.19
CA PRO A 438 -11.13 -5.68 8.17
C PRO A 438 -12.64 -5.45 8.13
N SER A 439 -13.43 -6.42 8.58
CA SER A 439 -14.90 -6.31 8.66
C SER A 439 -15.40 -5.28 9.67
N ASP A 440 -14.55 -4.81 10.58
CA ASP A 440 -14.88 -3.73 11.54
C ASP A 440 -14.43 -2.35 11.03
N ILE A 441 -14.28 -2.20 9.72
CA ILE A 441 -14.04 -0.91 9.07
C ILE A 441 -15.09 0.11 9.52
N ARG A 442 -14.61 1.30 9.93
CA ARG A 442 -15.44 2.43 10.33
C ARG A 442 -15.24 3.56 9.34
N ALA A 443 -16.27 3.83 8.54
CA ALA A 443 -16.28 4.96 7.62
C ALA A 443 -17.31 5.99 8.11
N VAL A 444 -16.82 7.16 8.52
CA VAL A 444 -17.64 8.26 9.06
C VAL A 444 -18.04 9.17 7.90
N PRO A 445 -19.35 9.32 7.59
CA PRO A 445 -19.80 10.23 6.55
C PRO A 445 -19.33 11.67 6.80
N ASN A 446 -18.92 12.35 5.74
CA ASN A 446 -18.47 13.73 5.85
C ASN A 446 -19.67 14.68 5.93
N SER A 447 -19.88 15.31 7.08
CA SER A 447 -20.95 16.30 7.27
C SER A 447 -20.58 17.72 6.84
N ALA A 448 -19.32 17.97 6.47
CA ALA A 448 -18.86 19.26 5.94
C ALA A 448 -17.84 19.07 4.79
N PRO A 449 -18.26 18.48 3.65
CA PRO A 449 -17.37 18.21 2.50
C PRO A 449 -16.97 19.47 1.70
N GLY A 450 -17.38 20.66 2.15
CA GLY A 450 -17.13 21.90 1.44
C GLY A 450 -17.90 22.00 0.12
N GLY A 451 -17.47 22.92 -0.75
CA GLY A 451 -18.04 23.06 -2.08
C GLY A 451 -17.46 22.04 -3.06
N TYR A 452 -18.30 21.49 -3.94
CA TYR A 452 -17.83 20.61 -5.01
C TYR A 452 -16.93 21.39 -5.98
N THR A 453 -15.63 21.07 -5.98
CA THR A 453 -14.66 21.60 -6.93
C THR A 453 -14.41 20.50 -7.95
N GLY A 454 -15.10 20.54 -9.10
CA GLY A 454 -15.03 19.50 -10.14
C GLY A 454 -13.59 19.04 -10.40
N PRO A 455 -13.18 17.85 -9.88
CA PRO A 455 -11.79 17.44 -9.94
C PRO A 455 -11.33 17.25 -11.38
N PRO A 456 -10.09 17.63 -11.74
CA PRO A 456 -9.56 17.31 -13.05
C PRO A 456 -9.57 15.79 -13.29
N TYR A 457 -10.20 15.37 -14.39
CA TYR A 457 -10.37 13.96 -14.72
C TYR A 457 -9.98 13.66 -16.17
N THR A 458 -9.76 12.38 -16.43
CA THR A 458 -9.66 11.78 -17.76
C THR A 458 -10.47 10.49 -17.78
N LEU A 459 -10.59 9.85 -18.95
CA LEU A 459 -11.45 8.69 -19.14
C LEU A 459 -10.69 7.38 -18.96
N THR A 460 -11.41 6.36 -18.47
CA THR A 460 -10.98 4.97 -18.54
C THR A 460 -10.84 4.50 -19.99
N ARG A 461 -9.94 3.54 -20.22
CA ARG A 461 -9.78 2.85 -21.51
C ARG A 461 -11.05 2.12 -21.89
#